data_AF-A0KRB6-F1
#
_entry.id   AF-A0KRB6-F1
#
_cell.length_a   1.000
_cell.length_b   1.000
_cell.length_c   1.000
_cell.angle_alpha   90.00
_cell.angle_beta   90.00
_cell.angle_gamma   90.00
#
_symmetry.space_group_name_H-M   'P 1'
#
loop_
_entity.id
_entity.type
_entity.pdbx_description
1 polymer ?
#
loop_
_entity_poly.entity_id
_entity_poly.type
_entity_poly.pdbx_seq_one_letter_code
_entity_poly.pdbx_strand_id
1 'polypeptide(L)'
;MRLFMKYLPAFGLGILLAVLSFVSFALVATAGYMYALLGSVDNLSHTSPVYLGLGAHDAGLLLLLSGLMLFSYQRLFPRLPFDWYAAVAMQLPLGSLVLWADGVSFSLTDFYGLARALTLFSATFGVLIIFGLLQRRSRRLARA
;
A
#
# COMPACT_ATOMS: atom_id res chain seq x y z
N MET A 1 -23.36 15.96 7.80
CA MET A 1 -23.43 14.55 8.25
C MET A 1 -23.70 13.54 7.12
N ARG A 2 -24.67 13.73 6.21
CA ARG A 2 -24.98 12.73 5.16
C ARG A 2 -23.81 12.35 4.23
N LEU A 3 -22.93 13.30 3.89
CA LEU A 3 -21.75 13.02 3.04
C LEU A 3 -20.72 12.12 3.74
N PHE A 4 -20.46 12.32 5.04
CA PHE A 4 -19.52 11.51 5.82
C PHE A 4 -19.97 10.05 5.96
N MET A 5 -21.27 9.83 6.20
CA MET A 5 -21.81 8.47 6.34
C MET A 5 -21.69 7.65 5.05
N LYS A 6 -21.65 8.30 3.89
CA LYS A 6 -21.53 7.64 2.58
C LYS A 6 -20.15 7.00 2.37
N TYR A 7 -19.08 7.57 2.93
CA TYR A 7 -17.70 7.10 2.79
C TYR A 7 -17.21 6.30 3.99
N LEU A 8 -18.02 6.18 5.05
CA LEU A 8 -17.68 5.41 6.24
C LEU A 8 -17.30 3.95 5.93
N PRO A 9 -17.97 3.24 5.00
CA PRO A 9 -17.55 1.88 4.64
C PRO A 9 -16.20 1.83 3.92
N ALA A 10 -15.86 2.84 3.11
CA ALA A 10 -14.55 2.95 2.48
C ALA A 10 -13.46 3.20 3.53
N PHE A 11 -13.71 4.06 4.50
CA PHE A 11 -12.82 4.29 5.63
C PHE A 11 -12.65 3.03 6.50
N GLY A 12 -13.72 2.30 6.77
CA GLY A 12 -13.68 1.02 7.49
C GLY A 12 -12.82 -0.03 6.78
N LEU A 13 -12.93 -0.14 5.44
CA LEU A 13 -12.02 -0.97 4.66
C LEU A 13 -10.58 -0.44 4.64
N GLY A 14 -10.39 0.87 4.76
CA GLY A 14 -9.06 1.46 4.97
C GLY A 14 -8.44 1.05 6.31
N ILE A 15 -9.23 0.98 7.38
CA ILE A 15 -8.75 0.44 8.68
C ILE A 15 -8.38 -1.03 8.51
N LEU A 16 -9.23 -1.82 7.84
CA LEU A 16 -8.94 -3.22 7.56
C LEU A 16 -7.67 -3.37 6.72
N LEU A 17 -7.46 -2.52 5.71
CA LEU A 17 -6.22 -2.46 4.93
C LEU A 17 -5.02 -2.26 5.85
N ALA A 18 -5.08 -1.28 6.73
CA ALA A 18 -3.99 -1.01 7.67
C ALA A 18 -3.68 -2.24 8.54
N VAL A 19 -4.70 -2.84 9.15
CA VAL A 19 -4.55 -4.05 9.98
C VAL A 19 -3.93 -5.19 9.17
N LEU A 20 -4.44 -5.45 7.97
CA LEU A 20 -3.91 -6.51 7.11
C LEU A 20 -2.47 -6.24 6.68
N SER A 21 -2.10 -4.99 6.39
CA SER A 21 -0.72 -4.62 6.09
C SER A 21 0.21 -4.90 7.27
N PHE A 22 -0.16 -4.46 8.48
CA PHE A 22 0.64 -4.73 9.69
C PHE A 22 0.76 -6.23 9.99
N VAL A 23 -0.35 -6.97 9.92
CA VAL A 23 -0.34 -8.42 10.13
C VAL A 23 0.53 -9.12 9.08
N SER A 24 0.44 -8.71 7.82
CA SER A 24 1.25 -9.31 6.75
C SER A 24 2.73 -9.05 6.96
N PHE A 25 3.14 -7.82 7.30
CA PHE A 25 4.54 -7.54 7.61
C PHE A 25 5.04 -8.24 8.88
N ALA A 26 4.20 -8.35 9.91
CA ALA A 26 4.54 -9.14 11.09
C ALA A 26 4.75 -10.62 10.73
N LEU A 27 3.89 -11.19 9.88
CA LEU A 27 4.04 -12.56 9.38
C LEU A 27 5.33 -12.73 8.59
N VAL A 28 5.65 -11.80 7.69
CA VAL A 28 6.91 -11.79 6.93
C VAL A 28 8.13 -11.76 7.86
N ALA A 29 8.09 -10.92 8.89
CA ALA A 29 9.15 -10.86 9.90
C ALA A 29 9.30 -12.18 10.69
N THR A 30 8.19 -12.80 11.09
CA THR A 30 8.21 -14.07 11.84
C THR A 30 8.57 -15.29 11.00
N ALA A 31 8.25 -15.29 9.70
CA ALA A 31 8.57 -16.39 8.79
C ALA A 31 10.09 -16.47 8.52
N GLY A 32 10.86 -15.44 8.86
CA GLY A 32 12.32 -15.46 8.87
C GLY A 32 12.98 -15.51 7.49
N TYR A 33 12.24 -15.69 6.39
CA TYR A 33 12.83 -15.82 5.06
C TYR A 33 13.54 -14.54 4.59
N MET A 34 13.01 -13.35 4.90
CA MET A 34 13.68 -12.09 4.58
C MET A 34 14.93 -11.88 5.44
N TYR A 35 14.89 -12.30 6.70
CA TYR A 35 16.05 -12.29 7.57
C TYR A 35 17.14 -13.26 7.06
N ALA A 36 16.75 -14.48 6.67
CA ALA A 36 17.64 -15.46 6.07
C ALA A 36 18.23 -14.97 4.74
N LEU A 37 17.44 -14.30 3.90
CA LEU A 37 17.90 -13.69 2.66
C LEU A 37 18.97 -12.63 2.93
N LEU A 38 18.73 -11.71 3.87
CA LEU A 38 19.71 -10.69 4.25
C LEU A 38 20.96 -11.31 4.88
N GLY A 39 20.81 -12.37 5.67
CA GLY A 39 21.90 -13.11 6.29
C GLY A 39 22.74 -13.95 5.32
N SER A 40 22.20 -14.27 4.12
CA SER A 40 22.92 -15.02 3.07
C SER A 40 23.83 -14.15 2.19
N VAL A 41 23.81 -12.83 2.38
CA VAL A 41 24.61 -11.88 1.60
C VAL A 41 25.87 -11.54 2.36
N ASP A 42 27.02 -11.95 1.83
CA ASP A 42 28.32 -11.56 2.38
C ASP A 42 28.51 -10.04 2.30
N ASN A 43 28.98 -9.44 3.39
CA ASN A 43 29.23 -8.00 3.52
C ASN A 43 28.00 -7.12 3.20
N LEU A 44 26.85 -7.45 3.80
CA LEU A 44 25.63 -6.65 3.68
C LEU A 44 25.88 -5.18 4.04
N SER A 45 25.72 -4.31 3.05
CA SER A 45 25.89 -2.86 3.16
C SER A 45 24.63 -2.15 2.68
N HIS A 46 24.48 -0.88 3.03
CA HIS A 46 23.34 -0.04 2.62
C HIS A 46 23.14 0.06 1.09
N THR A 47 24.20 -0.19 0.31
CA THR A 47 24.19 -0.21 -1.16
C THR A 47 24.05 -1.63 -1.73
N SER A 48 23.67 -2.61 -0.92
CA SER A 48 23.44 -3.98 -1.38
C SER A 48 22.12 -4.08 -2.14
N PRO A 49 22.10 -4.64 -3.36
CA PRO A 49 20.92 -4.67 -4.23
C PRO A 49 19.77 -5.52 -3.67
N VAL A 50 20.04 -6.37 -2.68
CA VAL A 50 19.02 -7.17 -2.00
C VAL A 50 17.94 -6.28 -1.35
N TYR A 51 18.30 -5.06 -0.91
CA TYR A 51 17.31 -4.11 -0.43
C TYR A 51 16.30 -3.68 -1.50
N LEU A 52 16.69 -3.63 -2.79
CA LEU A 52 15.74 -3.35 -3.87
C LEU A 52 14.68 -4.44 -4.00
N GLY A 53 15.10 -5.70 -3.87
CA GLY A 53 14.18 -6.85 -3.85
C GLY A 53 13.23 -6.79 -2.66
N LEU A 54 13.74 -6.42 -1.48
CA LEU A 54 12.96 -6.24 -0.26
C LEU A 54 11.93 -5.10 -0.41
N GLY A 55 12.35 -3.93 -0.89
CA GLY A 55 11.44 -2.81 -1.14
C GLY A 55 10.39 -3.12 -2.21
N ALA A 56 10.77 -3.84 -3.27
CA ALA A 56 9.83 -4.25 -4.31
C ALA A 56 8.80 -5.27 -3.79
N HIS A 57 9.24 -6.21 -2.95
CA HIS A 57 8.36 -7.16 -2.27
C HIS A 57 7.34 -6.43 -1.40
N ASP A 58 7.79 -5.53 -0.53
CA ASP A 58 6.93 -4.83 0.42
C ASP A 58 5.96 -3.87 -0.28
N ALA A 59 6.45 -3.13 -1.28
CA ALA A 59 5.62 -2.30 -2.15
C ALA A 59 4.58 -3.13 -2.92
N GLY A 60 4.99 -4.29 -3.46
CA GLY A 60 4.11 -5.20 -4.18
C GLY A 60 2.98 -5.75 -3.30
N LEU A 61 3.30 -6.16 -2.08
CA LEU A 61 2.33 -6.62 -1.08
C LEU A 61 1.30 -5.52 -0.77
N LEU A 62 1.75 -4.30 -0.54
CA LEU A 62 0.88 -3.14 -0.26
C LEU A 62 -0.03 -2.80 -1.44
N LEU A 63 0.48 -2.84 -2.67
CA LEU A 63 -0.31 -2.62 -3.87
C LEU A 63 -1.35 -3.73 -4.09
N LEU A 64 -0.98 -4.99 -3.82
CA LEU A 64 -1.88 -6.13 -3.92
C LEU A 64 -3.02 -6.02 -2.90
N LEU A 65 -2.71 -5.71 -1.64
CA LEU A 65 -3.71 -5.49 -0.59
C LEU A 65 -4.61 -4.30 -0.94
N SER A 66 -4.04 -3.21 -1.44
CA SER A 66 -4.81 -2.03 -1.90
C SER A 66 -5.79 -2.40 -3.01
N GLY A 67 -5.36 -3.19 -3.99
CA GLY A 67 -6.23 -3.69 -5.06
C GLY A 67 -7.33 -4.62 -4.54
N LEU A 68 -6.99 -5.52 -3.61
CA LEU A 68 -7.95 -6.42 -2.98
C LEU A 68 -9.03 -5.63 -2.21
N MET A 69 -8.65 -4.57 -1.49
CA MET A 69 -9.61 -3.74 -0.76
C MET A 69 -10.53 -2.95 -1.69
N LEU A 70 -9.99 -2.38 -2.76
CA LEU A 70 -10.80 -1.71 -3.79
C LEU A 70 -11.79 -2.68 -4.46
N PHE A 71 -11.34 -3.88 -4.80
CA PHE A 71 -12.19 -4.93 -5.35
C PHE A 71 -13.29 -5.35 -4.36
N SER A 72 -12.91 -5.56 -3.10
CA SER A 72 -13.84 -5.93 -2.02
C SER A 72 -14.89 -4.84 -1.79
N TYR A 73 -14.48 -3.56 -1.81
CA TYR A 73 -15.40 -2.43 -1.68
C TYR A 73 -16.44 -2.40 -2.80
N GLN A 74 -16.02 -2.55 -4.05
CA GLN A 74 -16.95 -2.61 -5.19
C GLN A 74 -17.91 -3.80 -5.08
N ARG A 75 -17.42 -4.95 -4.61
CA ARG A 75 -18.21 -6.18 -4.53
C ARG A 75 -19.21 -6.15 -3.36
N LEU A 76 -18.80 -5.67 -2.19
CA LEU A 76 -19.61 -5.64 -0.98
C LEU A 76 -20.58 -4.45 -0.97
N PHE A 77 -20.20 -3.32 -1.57
CA PHE A 77 -20.98 -2.09 -1.54
C PHE A 77 -21.26 -1.52 -2.94
N PRO A 78 -21.92 -2.28 -3.84
CA PRO A 78 -22.13 -1.86 -5.24
C PRO A 78 -23.02 -0.62 -5.39
N ARG A 79 -23.78 -0.25 -4.36
CA ARG A 79 -24.67 0.94 -4.35
C ARG A 79 -23.98 2.20 -3.79
N LEU A 80 -22.77 2.06 -3.24
CA LEU A 80 -21.99 3.16 -2.68
C LEU A 80 -21.09 3.80 -3.75
N PRO A 81 -20.64 5.04 -3.55
CA PRO A 81 -19.89 5.75 -4.58
C PRO A 81 -18.49 5.15 -4.72
N PHE A 82 -18.08 4.90 -5.96
CA PHE A 82 -16.72 4.49 -6.30
C PHE A 82 -15.99 5.65 -6.98
N ASP A 83 -15.69 6.69 -6.19
CA ASP A 83 -15.04 7.93 -6.63
C ASP A 83 -13.73 8.19 -5.87
N TRP A 84 -13.07 9.31 -6.18
CA TRP A 84 -11.82 9.70 -5.55
C TRP A 84 -11.96 9.93 -4.04
N TYR A 85 -13.14 10.35 -3.55
CA TYR A 85 -13.36 10.54 -2.11
C TYR A 85 -13.37 9.20 -1.38
N ALA A 86 -14.00 8.18 -1.96
CA ALA A 86 -13.95 6.82 -1.41
C ALA A 86 -12.52 6.27 -1.41
N ALA A 87 -11.77 6.48 -2.50
CA ALA A 87 -10.37 6.05 -2.59
C ALA A 87 -9.48 6.75 -1.55
N VAL A 88 -9.64 8.06 -1.37
CA VAL A 88 -8.93 8.83 -0.32
C VAL A 88 -9.33 8.36 1.07
N ALA A 89 -10.63 8.18 1.33
CA ALA A 89 -11.11 7.68 2.62
C ALA A 89 -10.54 6.30 2.97
N MET A 90 -10.39 5.41 1.98
CA MET A 90 -9.77 4.10 2.16
C MET A 90 -8.25 4.18 2.33
N GLN A 91 -7.58 5.13 1.69
CA GLN A 91 -6.13 5.32 1.79
C GLN A 91 -5.71 5.93 3.15
N LEU A 92 -6.56 6.80 3.71
CA LEU A 92 -6.22 7.63 4.87
C LEU A 92 -5.73 6.84 6.10
N PRO A 93 -6.37 5.73 6.53
CA PRO A 93 -5.93 5.03 7.74
C PRO A 93 -4.50 4.51 7.66
N LEU A 94 -4.16 3.77 6.59
CA LEU A 94 -2.81 3.23 6.42
C LEU A 94 -1.79 4.34 6.20
N GLY A 95 -2.09 5.30 5.31
CA GLY A 95 -1.16 6.40 5.02
C GLY A 95 -0.84 7.24 6.26
N SER A 96 -1.85 7.56 7.07
CA SER A 96 -1.65 8.34 8.29
C SER A 96 -0.85 7.57 9.34
N LEU A 97 -1.11 6.27 9.50
CA LEU A 97 -0.37 5.42 10.45
C LEU A 97 1.10 5.29 10.08
N VAL A 98 1.41 5.04 8.80
CA VAL A 98 2.79 4.88 8.35
C VAL A 98 3.54 6.21 8.41
N LEU A 99 2.91 7.33 8.00
CA LEU A 99 3.53 8.65 8.14
C LEU A 99 3.78 9.04 9.61
N TRP A 100 2.91 8.60 10.52
CA TRP A 100 3.11 8.82 11.96
C TRP A 100 4.24 7.94 12.53
N ALA A 101 4.33 6.67 12.11
CA ALA A 101 5.31 5.72 12.63
C ALA A 101 6.72 5.91 12.04
N ASP A 102 6.82 6.06 10.71
CA ASP A 102 8.10 6.13 9.99
C ASP A 102 8.56 7.56 9.69
N GLY A 103 7.67 8.54 9.84
CA GLY A 103 7.90 9.91 9.40
C GLY A 103 7.97 10.04 7.88
N VAL A 104 8.41 11.21 7.42
CA VAL A 104 8.69 11.45 5.99
C VAL A 104 10.19 11.40 5.79
N SER A 105 10.70 10.24 5.35
CA SER A 105 12.11 10.07 5.00
C SER A 105 12.24 9.42 3.64
N PHE A 106 12.66 10.22 2.65
CA PHE A 106 12.96 9.78 1.29
C PHE A 106 14.46 9.89 1.07
N SER A 107 15.22 8.92 1.57
CA SER A 107 16.64 8.79 1.23
C SER A 107 16.74 7.98 -0.07
N LEU A 108 17.18 8.63 -1.16
CA LEU A 108 17.42 7.96 -2.45
C LEU A 108 18.92 7.77 -2.73
N THR A 109 19.77 8.00 -1.72
CA THR A 109 21.23 7.96 -1.85
C THR A 109 21.79 6.54 -1.81
N ASP A 110 21.03 5.59 -1.25
CA ASP A 110 21.40 4.19 -1.07
C ASP A 110 20.20 3.26 -1.31
N PHE A 111 20.47 1.97 -1.54
CA PHE A 111 19.40 1.01 -1.87
C PHE A 111 18.50 0.70 -0.67
N TYR A 112 19.04 0.73 0.55
CA TYR A 112 18.24 0.64 1.78
C TYR A 112 17.23 1.80 1.88
N GLY A 113 17.70 3.04 1.70
CA GLY A 113 16.83 4.22 1.68
C GLY A 113 15.77 4.14 0.60
N LEU A 114 16.15 3.71 -0.62
CA LEU A 114 15.22 3.55 -1.72
C LEU A 114 14.15 2.50 -1.44
N ALA A 115 14.51 1.37 -0.81
CA ALA A 115 13.56 0.34 -0.40
C ALA A 115 12.53 0.86 0.60
N ARG A 116 12.98 1.64 1.59
CA ARG A 116 12.10 2.28 2.57
C ARG A 116 11.19 3.32 1.91
N ALA A 117 11.74 4.12 1.01
CA ALA A 117 10.99 5.11 0.23
C ALA A 117 9.88 4.46 -0.62
N LEU A 118 10.18 3.35 -1.31
CA LEU A 118 9.19 2.60 -2.09
C LEU A 118 8.06 2.05 -1.23
N THR A 119 8.39 1.53 -0.05
CA THR A 119 7.42 0.99 0.89
C THR A 119 6.52 2.09 1.45
N LEU A 120 7.10 3.21 1.90
CA LEU A 120 6.37 4.38 2.37
C LEU A 120 5.45 4.96 1.28
N PHE A 121 5.98 5.09 0.05
CA PHE A 121 5.22 5.59 -1.09
C PHE A 121 4.02 4.67 -1.40
N SER A 122 4.25 3.35 -1.42
CA SER A 122 3.19 2.38 -1.68
C SER A 122 2.16 2.33 -0.55
N ALA A 123 2.58 2.47 0.70
CA ALA A 123 1.67 2.54 1.84
C ALA A 123 0.81 3.80 1.82
N THR A 124 1.34 4.92 1.31
CA THR A 124 0.65 6.23 1.30
C THR A 124 -0.21 6.43 0.06
N PHE A 125 0.15 5.83 -1.07
CA PHE A 125 -0.50 6.07 -2.36
C PHE A 125 -1.06 4.82 -3.03
N GLY A 126 -0.87 3.62 -2.48
CA GLY A 126 -1.21 2.35 -3.13
C GLY A 126 -2.66 2.26 -3.59
N VAL A 127 -3.61 2.64 -2.75
CA VAL A 127 -5.05 2.67 -3.11
C VAL A 127 -5.29 3.67 -4.24
N LEU A 128 -4.70 4.86 -4.15
CA LEU A 128 -4.88 5.93 -5.15
C LEU A 128 -4.28 5.55 -6.51
N ILE A 129 -3.14 4.86 -6.52
CA ILE A 129 -2.48 4.36 -7.73
C ILE A 129 -3.39 3.34 -8.42
N ILE A 130 -3.83 2.31 -7.69
CA ILE A 130 -4.67 1.25 -8.26
C ILE A 130 -6.02 1.84 -8.72
N PHE A 131 -6.63 2.70 -7.92
CA PHE A 131 -7.86 3.39 -8.29
C PHE A 131 -7.70 4.22 -9.57
N GLY A 132 -6.62 4.99 -9.68
CA GLY A 132 -6.30 5.78 -10.87
C GLY A 132 -6.11 4.93 -12.12
N LEU A 133 -5.44 3.78 -12.00
CA LEU A 133 -5.28 2.82 -13.09
C LEU A 133 -6.63 2.25 -13.55
N LEU A 134 -7.51 1.87 -12.62
CA LEU A 134 -8.86 1.39 -12.91
C LEU A 134 -9.70 2.47 -13.63
N GLN A 135 -9.63 3.72 -13.16
CA GLN A 135 -10.34 4.83 -13.79
C GLN A 135 -9.86 5.09 -15.22
N ARG A 136 -8.53 5.07 -15.45
CA ARG A 136 -7.95 5.21 -16.79
C ARG A 136 -8.41 4.10 -17.74
N ARG A 137 -8.42 2.84 -17.27
CA ARG A 137 -8.88 1.70 -18.07
C ARG A 137 -10.35 1.82 -18.45
N SER A 138 -11.22 2.16 -17.49
CA SER A 138 -12.66 2.36 -17.75
C SER A 138 -12.92 3.45 -18.79
N ARG A 139 -12.23 4.60 -18.69
CA ARG A 139 -12.36 5.69 -19.68
C ARG A 139 -11.90 5.30 -21.08
N ARG A 140 -10.88 4.45 -21.20
CA ARG A 140 -10.41 3.96 -22.51
C ARG A 140 -11.42 3.03 -23.15
N LEU A 141 -12.00 2.11 -22.38
CA LEU A 141 -13.04 1.19 -22.87
C LEU A 141 -14.33 1.92 -23.28
N ALA A 142 -14.69 3.01 -22.60
CA ALA A 142 -15.87 3.81 -22.96
C ALA A 142 -15.69 4.67 -24.23
N ARG A 143 -14.46 4.79 -24.75
CA ARG A 143 -14.13 5.57 -25.96
C ARG A 143 -13.84 4.68 -27.18
N ALA A 144 -13.76 3.36 -26.98
CA ALA A 144 -13.56 2.36 -28.03
C ALA A 144 -14.91 1.82 -28.49
#